data_AF-A0AAP6ZY71-F1
#
_entry.id   AF-A0AAP6ZY71-F1
#
_cell.length_a   1.000
_cell.length_b   1.000
_cell.length_c   1.000
_cell.angle_alpha   90.00
_cell.angle_beta   90.00
_cell.angle_gamma   90.00
#
_symmetry.space_group_name_H-M   'P 1'
#
loop_
_entity.id
_entity.type
_entity.pdbx_description
1 polymer ?
#
loop_
_entity_poly.entity_id
_entity_poly.type
_entity_poly.pdbx_seq_one_letter_code
_entity_poly.pdbx_strand_id
1 'polypeptide(L)'
;MLIKRIFLSIYLITITILGVFKVPVVAFYGFEKKFHSERYAPLWEIQSEHKVDGFFVFYQLNYLRLLFELGIATLIIYVLYLIFKPDTE
;
A
#
# COMPACT_ATOMS: atom_id res chain seq x y z
N MET A 1 1.93 -28.01 -7.69
CA MET A 1 2.47 -26.80 -8.36
C MET A 1 1.43 -25.74 -8.69
N LEU A 2 0.23 -26.08 -9.19
CA LEU A 2 -0.80 -25.11 -9.58
C LEU A 2 -1.25 -24.18 -8.42
N ILE A 3 -1.53 -24.75 -7.25
CA ILE A 3 -1.89 -24.00 -6.03
C ILE A 3 -0.82 -22.98 -5.64
N LYS A 4 0.46 -23.38 -5.64
CA LYS A 4 1.59 -22.47 -5.34
C LYS A 4 1.58 -21.27 -6.30
N ARG A 5 1.35 -21.49 -7.59
CA ARG A 5 1.25 -20.42 -8.60
C ARG A 5 0.05 -19.49 -8.37
N ILE A 6 -1.11 -20.03 -8.00
CA ILE A 6 -2.31 -19.22 -7.72
C ILE A 6 -2.05 -18.28 -6.54
N PHE A 7 -1.52 -18.78 -5.42
CA PHE A 7 -1.19 -17.96 -4.26
C PHE A 7 -0.14 -16.89 -4.57
N LEU A 8 0.89 -17.24 -5.36
CA LEU A 8 1.88 -16.27 -5.83
C LEU A 8 1.27 -15.18 -6.70
N SER A 9 0.36 -15.52 -7.61
CA SER A 9 -0.34 -14.53 -8.43
C SER A 9 -1.22 -13.60 -7.58
N ILE A 10 -1.98 -14.16 -6.63
CA ILE A 10 -2.79 -13.36 -5.68
C ILE A 10 -1.89 -12.44 -4.88
N TYR A 11 -0.78 -12.95 -4.35
CA TYR A 11 0.21 -12.16 -3.63
C TYR A 11 0.74 -10.99 -4.44
N LEU A 12 1.17 -11.25 -5.68
CA LEU A 12 1.69 -10.22 -6.56
C LEU A 12 0.65 -9.12 -6.83
N ILE A 13 -0.61 -9.52 -7.07
CA ILE A 13 -1.72 -8.58 -7.28
C ILE A 13 -1.96 -7.73 -6.02
N THR A 14 -2.01 -8.35 -4.85
CA THR A 14 -2.23 -7.65 -3.58
C THR A 14 -1.12 -6.66 -3.28
N ILE A 15 0.15 -7.06 -3.42
CA ILE A 15 1.30 -6.18 -3.21
C ILE A 15 1.32 -5.04 -4.23
N THR A 16 0.95 -5.30 -5.48
CA THR A 16 0.85 -4.24 -6.51
C THR A 16 -0.23 -3.22 -6.14
N ILE A 17 -1.42 -3.68 -5.72
CA ILE A 17 -2.51 -2.78 -5.35
C ILE A 17 -2.15 -1.94 -4.12
N LEU A 18 -1.69 -2.57 -3.03
CA LEU A 18 -1.39 -1.87 -1.77
C LEU A 18 -0.08 -1.08 -1.84
N GLY A 19 0.92 -1.59 -2.54
CA GLY A 19 2.26 -1.02 -2.62
C GLY A 19 2.43 0.03 -3.71
N VAL A 20 1.54 0.08 -4.71
CA VAL A 20 1.68 0.99 -5.87
C VAL A 20 0.45 1.86 -6.07
N PHE A 21 -0.75 1.28 -6.12
CA PHE A 21 -1.97 2.01 -6.49
C PHE A 21 -2.69 2.67 -5.31
N LYS A 22 -2.62 2.07 -4.13
CA LYS A 22 -3.33 2.50 -2.92
C LYS A 22 -2.36 2.56 -1.75
N VAL A 23 -1.33 3.39 -1.88
CA VAL A 23 -0.41 3.63 -0.76
C VAL A 23 -1.00 4.67 0.20
N PRO A 24 -0.84 4.52 1.52
CA PRO A 24 -1.33 5.48 2.50
C PRO A 24 -0.46 6.72 2.49
N VAL A 25 -1.08 7.88 2.25
CA VAL A 25 -0.41 9.17 2.12
C VAL A 25 -1.04 10.17 3.09
N VAL A 26 -0.19 10.97 3.73
CA VAL A 26 -0.59 12.10 4.55
C VAL A 26 -0.53 13.36 3.70
N ALA A 27 -1.62 14.14 3.69
CA ALA A 27 -1.67 15.44 3.03
C ALA A 27 -1.31 16.56 4.03
N PHE A 28 -0.27 17.32 3.71
CA PHE A 28 0.12 18.53 4.44
C PHE A 28 -0.21 19.78 3.63
N TYR A 29 -0.84 20.76 4.28
CA TYR A 29 -1.23 22.03 3.64
C TYR A 29 -0.39 23.20 4.19
N GLY A 30 0.10 24.04 3.28
CA GLY A 30 0.71 25.35 3.60
C GLY A 30 2.09 25.27 4.28
N PHE A 31 2.66 26.45 4.58
CA PHE A 31 4.00 26.60 5.16
C PHE A 31 4.11 26.02 6.59
N GLU A 32 2.98 25.92 7.29
CA GLU A 32 2.90 25.39 8.66
C GLU A 32 2.84 23.85 8.73
N LYS A 33 2.82 23.13 7.59
CA LYS A 33 2.71 21.67 7.52
C LYS A 33 1.63 21.10 8.45
N LYS A 34 0.46 21.74 8.50
CA LYS A 34 -0.66 21.25 9.31
C LYS A 34 -1.19 19.96 8.70
N PHE A 35 -1.28 18.92 9.52
CA PHE A 35 -1.93 17.66 9.17
C PHE A 35 -3.39 17.93 8.81
N HIS A 36 -3.83 17.51 7.63
CA HIS A 36 -5.21 17.72 7.20
C HIS A 36 -5.97 16.40 7.07
N SER A 37 -5.40 15.41 6.38
CA SER A 37 -6.04 14.11 6.21
C SER A 37 -5.07 13.02 5.79
N GLU A 38 -5.39 11.79 6.18
CA GLU A 38 -4.83 10.58 5.59
C GLU A 38 -5.72 10.11 4.44
N ARG A 39 -5.13 9.82 3.28
CA ARG A 39 -5.82 9.27 2.11
C ARG A 39 -5.00 8.16 1.47
N TYR A 40 -5.67 7.32 0.69
CA TYR A 40 -4.98 6.39 -0.20
C TYR A 40 -4.81 7.02 -1.58
N ALA A 41 -3.59 6.98 -2.09
CA ALA A 41 -3.24 7.51 -3.40
C ALA A 41 -2.23 6.58 -4.07
N PRO A 42 -2.08 6.64 -5.38
CA PRO A 42 -1.00 5.94 -6.06
C PRO A 42 0.37 6.62 -5.85
N LEU A 43 1.45 5.86 -5.99
CA LEU A 43 2.83 6.33 -5.76
C LEU A 43 3.21 7.56 -6.59
N TRP A 44 2.71 7.69 -7.82
CA TRP A 44 3.03 8.85 -8.69
C TRP A 44 2.40 10.17 -8.23
N GLU A 45 1.32 10.12 -7.45
CA GLU A 45 0.75 11.33 -6.84
C GLU A 45 1.64 11.92 -5.74
N ILE A 46 2.56 11.11 -5.19
CA ILE A 46 3.51 11.55 -4.15
C ILE A 46 4.60 12.45 -4.76
N GLN A 47 4.96 12.22 -6.02
CA GLN A 47 6.00 13.00 -6.70
C GLN A 47 5.50 14.30 -7.31
N SER A 48 4.18 14.50 -7.41
CA SER A 48 3.60 15.67 -8.05
C SER A 48 3.25 16.72 -7.00
N GLU A 49 3.86 17.91 -7.10
CA GLU A 49 3.41 19.07 -6.36
C GLU A 49 2.03 19.49 -6.85
N HIS A 50 1.01 19.30 -6.01
CA HIS A 50 -0.35 19.71 -6.33
C HIS A 50 -0.60 21.09 -5.70
N LYS A 51 -0.98 22.05 -6.54
CA LYS A 51 -1.52 23.34 -6.08
C LYS A 51 -3.03 23.21 -5.94
N VAL A 52 -3.53 23.26 -4.71
CA VAL A 52 -4.97 23.31 -4.43
C VAL A 52 -5.25 24.70 -3.85
N ASP A 53 -6.13 25.47 -4.50
CA ASP A 53 -6.53 26.83 -4.10
C ASP A 53 -5.36 27.79 -3.80
N GLY A 54 -4.27 27.70 -4.58
CA GLY A 54 -3.10 28.58 -4.44
C GLY A 54 -2.10 28.17 -3.35
N PHE A 55 -2.36 27.08 -2.62
CA PHE A 55 -1.44 26.51 -1.62
C PHE A 55 -0.75 25.25 -2.15
N PHE A 56 0.53 25.09 -1.80
CA PHE A 56 1.29 23.87 -2.09
C PHE A 56 0.82 22.75 -1.14
N VAL A 57 0.35 21.64 -1.72
CA VAL A 57 0.01 20.42 -1.01
C VAL A 57 1.16 19.43 -1.18
N PHE A 58 1.74 19.02 -0.06
CA PHE A 58 2.77 17.99 -0.04
C PHE A 58 2.15 16.68 0.40
N TYR A 59 2.19 15.68 -0.49
CA TYR A 59 1.82 14.31 -0.19
C TYR A 59 3.04 13.57 0.35
N GLN A 60 2.96 13.10 1.60
CA GLN A 60 4.02 12.31 2.21
C GLN A 60 3.56 10.87 2.41
N LEU A 61 4.37 9.92 1.94
CA LEU A 61 4.10 8.50 2.13
C LEU A 61 4.14 8.15 3.63
N ASN A 62 3.10 7.51 4.15
CA ASN A 62 3.11 6.92 5.49
C ASN A 62 3.75 5.53 5.43
N TYR A 63 5.09 5.50 5.43
CA TYR A 63 5.88 4.26 5.30
C TYR A 63 5.56 3.23 6.38
N LEU A 64 5.29 3.68 7.62
CA LEU A 64 5.02 2.80 8.74
C LEU A 64 3.68 2.10 8.56
N ARG A 65 2.63 2.84 8.18
CA ARG A 65 1.32 2.24 7.85
C ARG A 65 1.40 1.33 6.64
N LEU A 66 2.10 1.73 5.57
CA LEU A 66 2.29 0.89 4.39
C LEU A 66 3.01 -0.42 4.74
N LEU A 67 4.06 -0.37 5.57
CA LEU A 67 4.78 -1.55 6.01
C LEU A 67 3.87 -2.51 6.79
N PHE A 68 3.04 -1.98 7.69
CA PHE A 68 2.05 -2.81 8.40
C PHE A 68 1.01 -3.42 7.46
N GLU A 69 0.47 -2.66 6.51
CA GLU A 69 -0.52 -3.17 5.55
C GLU A 69 0.07 -4.27 4.67
N LEU A 70 1.29 -4.09 4.15
CA LEU A 70 1.99 -5.13 3.37
C LEU A 70 2.35 -6.35 4.22
N GLY A 71 2.79 -6.13 5.46
CA GLY A 71 3.11 -7.19 6.40
C GLY A 71 1.90 -8.05 6.74
N ILE A 72 0.77 -7.42 7.08
CA ILE A 72 -0.50 -8.10 7.37
C ILE A 72 -1.00 -8.85 6.14
N ALA A 73 -0.99 -8.22 4.96
CA ALA A 73 -1.41 -8.87 3.72
C ALA A 73 -0.53 -10.11 3.40
N THR A 74 0.79 -9.99 3.59
CA THR A 74 1.72 -11.10 3.43
C THR A 74 1.43 -12.22 4.41
N LEU A 75 1.19 -11.90 5.68
CA LEU A 75 0.87 -12.87 6.71
C LEU A 75 -0.43 -13.63 6.41
N ILE A 76 -1.48 -12.92 5.98
CA ILE A 76 -2.76 -13.54 5.59
C ILE A 76 -2.55 -14.54 4.46
N ILE A 77 -1.86 -14.13 3.40
CA ILE A 77 -1.63 -14.99 2.24
C ILE A 77 -0.74 -16.18 2.61
N TYR A 78 0.25 -15.97 3.48
CA TYR A 78 1.09 -17.04 4.00
C TYR A 78 0.30 -18.07 4.82
N VAL A 79 -0.57 -17.61 5.72
CA VAL A 79 -1.45 -18.50 6.52
C VAL A 79 -2.39 -19.28 5.61
N LEU A 80 -3.02 -18.62 4.63
CA LEU A 80 -3.86 -19.32 3.65
C LEU A 80 -3.04 -20.36 2.87
N TYR A 81 -1.84 -19.99 2.44
CA TYR A 81 -0.95 -20.92 1.76
C TYR A 81 -0.64 -22.16 2.61
N LEU A 82 -0.39 -21.99 3.91
CA LEU A 82 -0.16 -23.12 4.83
C LEU A 82 -1.38 -24.02 4.98
N ILE A 83 -2.58 -23.44 5.12
CA ILE A 83 -3.84 -24.18 5.25
C ILE A 83 -4.13 -25.00 3.99
N PHE A 84 -3.89 -24.42 2.81
CA PHE A 84 -4.13 -25.06 1.52
C PHE A 84 -2.91 -25.78 0.97
N LYS A 85 -1.82 -25.88 1.74
CA LYS A 85 -0.66 -26.68 1.36
C LYS A 85 -1.09 -28.15 1.48
N PRO A 86 -1.11 -28.92 0.38
CA PRO A 86 -1.43 -30.34 0.47
C PRO A 86 -0.37 -31.05 1.33
N ASP A 87 -0.82 -31.92 2.24
CA ASP A 87 -0.01 -32.71 3.19
C ASP A 87 0.98 -33.69 2.53
N THR A 88 1.06 -33.71 1.19
CA THR A 88 1.78 -34.71 0.39
C THR A 88 3.07 -34.20 -0.25
N GLU A 89 3.79 -33.30 0.42
CA GLU A 89 5.24 -33.11 0.21
C GLU A 89 6.04 -33.67 1.38
#